data_AF-A0A392QDU4-F1
#
_entry.id   AF-A0A392QDU4-F1
#
_cell.length_a   1.000
_cell.length_b   1.000
_cell.length_c   1.000
_cell.angle_alpha   90.00
_cell.angle_beta   90.00
_cell.angle_gamma   90.00
#
_symmetry.space_group_name_H-M   'P 1'
#
loop_
_entity.id
_entity.type
_entity.pdbx_description
1 polymer ?
#
loop_
_entity_poly.entity_id
_entity_poly.type
_entity_poly.pdbx_seq_one_letter_code
_entity_poly.pdbx_strand_id
1 'polypeptide(L)'
;ALKILLPAERKLCDRVFFGFSSTADLSFTDVCRESTLQLLNFADAIAIGSRSPERLPRVLNMFETMRDHLIPEFESMFRDQYSGLLRSKATTVWKILGEAIRGIFMEFTNLIRQISLEEVNLEGELHPITSYVMNYLCAACRSRKTLEQVFEGDYGVPSKEYPKIEDRVHSSSNLSEQMGLIMGLLESKLIAESKLH
;
A
#
# COMPACT_ATOMS: atom_id res chain seq x y z
N ALA A 1 -7.99 19.35 -2.49
CA ALA A 1 -7.72 20.05 -3.77
C ALA A 1 -8.29 19.29 -4.97
N LEU A 2 -7.87 18.04 -5.22
CA LEU A 2 -8.28 17.27 -6.42
C LEU A 2 -9.79 16.98 -6.49
N LYS A 3 -10.42 16.62 -5.37
CA LYS A 3 -11.89 16.48 -5.21
C LYS A 3 -12.72 17.72 -5.55
N ILE A 4 -12.06 18.86 -5.78
CA ILE A 4 -12.69 20.13 -6.12
C ILE A 4 -12.23 20.55 -7.53
N LEU A 5 -10.92 20.51 -7.78
CA LEU A 5 -10.32 21.01 -9.02
C LEU A 5 -10.68 20.15 -10.23
N LEU A 6 -10.53 18.82 -10.15
CA LEU A 6 -10.82 17.96 -11.29
C LEU A 6 -12.32 17.99 -11.64
N PRO A 7 -13.27 17.86 -10.69
CA PRO A 7 -14.69 18.00 -11.00
C PRO A 7 -15.09 19.38 -11.53
N ALA A 8 -14.46 20.46 -11.06
CA ALA A 8 -14.71 21.80 -11.56
C ALA A 8 -14.22 21.96 -13.01
N GLU A 9 -13.01 21.50 -13.30
CA GLU A 9 -12.42 21.54 -14.65
C GLU A 9 -13.26 20.72 -15.63
N ARG A 10 -13.71 19.52 -15.21
CA ARG A 10 -14.60 18.69 -16.02
C ARG A 10 -15.90 19.42 -16.40
N LYS A 11 -16.55 20.04 -15.41
CA LYS A 11 -17.77 20.83 -15.65
C LYS A 11 -17.50 22.03 -16.54
N LEU A 12 -16.32 22.63 -16.46
CA LEU A 12 -15.93 23.75 -17.33
C LEU A 12 -15.76 23.27 -18.77
N CYS A 13 -15.00 22.19 -19.00
CA CYS A 13 -14.84 21.61 -20.34
C CYS A 13 -16.17 21.19 -20.96
N ASP A 14 -17.04 20.51 -20.19
CA ASP A 14 -18.36 20.08 -20.67
C ASP A 14 -19.26 21.27 -21.04
N ARG A 15 -19.12 22.42 -20.37
CA ARG A 15 -19.86 23.67 -20.68
C ARG A 15 -19.29 24.41 -21.88
N VAL A 16 -17.97 24.55 -21.96
CA VAL A 16 -17.29 25.29 -23.04
C VAL A 16 -17.44 24.57 -24.37
N PHE A 17 -17.31 23.24 -24.35
CA PHE A 17 -17.41 22.38 -25.54
C PHE A 17 -18.77 21.67 -25.64
N PHE A 18 -19.84 22.34 -25.19
CA PHE A 18 -21.18 21.77 -25.23
C PHE A 18 -21.55 21.32 -26.65
N GLY A 19 -22.00 20.07 -26.79
CA GLY A 19 -22.30 19.44 -28.08
C GLY A 19 -21.11 18.75 -28.77
N PHE A 20 -19.89 18.89 -28.24
CA PHE A 20 -18.66 18.28 -28.75
C PHE A 20 -17.95 17.45 -27.67
N SER A 21 -18.56 16.35 -27.23
CA SER A 21 -18.08 15.52 -26.11
C SER A 21 -16.62 15.05 -26.27
N SER A 22 -16.22 14.64 -27.48
CA SER A 22 -14.84 14.21 -27.76
C SER A 22 -13.81 15.34 -27.55
N THR A 23 -14.18 16.58 -27.90
CA THR A 23 -13.32 17.76 -27.72
C THR A 23 -13.27 18.19 -26.25
N ALA A 24 -14.40 18.06 -25.53
CA ALA A 24 -14.47 18.28 -24.09
C ALA A 24 -13.56 17.30 -23.33
N ASP A 25 -13.62 16.01 -23.68
CA ASP A 25 -12.81 14.95 -23.07
C ASP A 25 -11.31 15.13 -23.33
N LEU A 26 -10.93 15.45 -24.57
CA LEU A 26 -9.55 15.71 -24.94
C LEU A 26 -9.01 16.93 -24.18
N SER A 27 -9.75 18.03 -24.17
CA SER A 27 -9.35 19.27 -23.50
C SER A 27 -9.20 19.08 -21.99
N PHE A 28 -10.16 18.40 -21.36
CA PHE A 28 -10.09 18.07 -19.94
C PHE A 28 -8.86 17.22 -19.61
N THR A 29 -8.61 16.19 -20.42
CA THR A 29 -7.46 15.30 -20.23
C THR A 29 -6.16 16.07 -20.39
N ASP A 30 -6.02 16.92 -21.39
CA ASP A 30 -4.80 17.69 -21.63
C ASP A 30 -4.51 18.67 -20.49
N VAL A 31 -5.52 19.38 -19.97
CA VAL A 31 -5.36 20.29 -18.82
C VAL A 31 -4.97 19.54 -17.55
N CYS A 32 -5.59 18.39 -17.29
CA CYS A 32 -5.37 17.64 -16.05
C CYS A 32 -4.17 16.68 -16.10
N ARG A 33 -3.61 16.41 -17.29
CA ARG A 33 -2.58 15.38 -17.50
C ARG A 33 -1.37 15.60 -16.63
N GLU A 34 -0.76 16.78 -16.70
CA GLU A 34 0.51 17.04 -16.02
C GLU A 34 0.35 17.00 -14.49
N SER A 35 -0.72 17.62 -13.96
CA SER A 35 -1.01 17.60 -12.53
C SER A 35 -1.27 16.19 -12.01
N THR A 36 -2.00 15.37 -12.78
CA THR A 36 -2.24 13.96 -12.46
C THR A 36 -0.95 13.15 -12.50
N LEU A 37 -0.08 13.38 -13.49
CA LEU A 37 1.21 12.70 -13.59
C LEU A 37 2.14 13.03 -12.42
N GLN A 38 2.21 14.30 -12.01
CA GLN A 38 3.02 14.71 -10.87
C GLN A 38 2.56 14.04 -9.56
N LEU A 39 1.25 13.93 -9.36
CA LEU A 39 0.69 13.20 -8.22
C LEU A 39 1.07 11.72 -8.24
N LEU A 40 0.92 11.07 -9.39
CA LEU A 40 1.27 9.66 -9.55
C LEU A 40 2.77 9.45 -9.35
N ASN A 41 3.62 10.35 -9.84
CA ASN A 41 5.06 10.32 -9.61
C ASN A 41 5.41 10.49 -8.13
N PHE A 42 4.66 11.29 -7.37
CA PHE A 42 4.86 11.41 -5.92
C PHE A 42 4.54 10.10 -5.19
N ALA A 43 3.43 9.46 -5.52
CA ALA A 43 3.07 8.15 -4.97
C ALA A 43 4.10 7.07 -5.36
N ASP A 44 4.59 7.10 -6.59
CA ASP A 44 5.64 6.21 -7.09
C ASP A 44 6.97 6.41 -6.35
N ALA A 45 7.38 7.67 -6.13
CA ALA A 45 8.57 8.00 -5.36
C ALA A 45 8.48 7.51 -3.90
N ILE A 46 7.30 7.55 -3.29
CA ILE A 46 7.07 6.96 -1.96
C ILE A 46 7.28 5.45 -2.00
N ALA A 47 6.77 4.79 -3.03
CA ALA A 47 6.85 3.34 -3.21
C ALA A 47 8.29 2.86 -3.47
N ILE A 48 9.08 3.60 -4.24
CA ILE A 48 10.47 3.26 -4.60
C ILE A 48 11.47 3.57 -3.48
N GLY A 49 11.11 4.41 -2.51
CA GLY A 49 12.01 4.76 -1.39
C GLY A 49 12.44 3.56 -0.53
N SER A 50 13.25 3.82 0.50
CA SER A 50 13.78 2.76 1.38
C SER A 50 12.70 1.83 1.95
N ARG A 51 13.01 0.54 2.08
CA ARG A 51 12.07 -0.46 2.64
C ARG A 51 12.18 -0.58 4.15
N SER A 52 12.45 0.54 4.84
CA SER A 52 12.66 0.50 6.28
C SER A 52 11.33 0.30 7.03
N PRO A 53 11.33 -0.44 8.15
CA PRO A 53 10.12 -0.70 8.94
C PRO A 53 9.36 0.57 9.36
N GLU A 54 10.07 1.66 9.65
CA GLU A 54 9.45 2.92 10.11
C GLU A 54 8.62 3.61 9.02
N ARG A 55 8.83 3.24 7.75
CA ARG A 55 8.06 3.81 6.62
C ARG A 55 6.72 3.12 6.41
N LEU A 56 6.48 1.96 7.02
CA LEU A 56 5.25 1.18 6.82
C LEU A 56 3.97 2.03 6.96
N PRO A 57 3.78 2.87 7.99
CA PRO A 57 2.55 3.66 8.14
C PRO A 57 2.34 4.65 6.98
N ARG A 58 3.43 5.23 6.45
CA ARG A 58 3.37 6.20 5.35
C ARG A 58 3.00 5.52 4.04
N VAL A 59 3.61 4.36 3.75
CA VAL A 59 3.34 3.59 2.54
C VAL A 59 1.92 3.03 2.57
N LEU A 60 1.46 2.51 3.72
CA LEU A 60 0.09 2.06 3.93
C LEU A 60 -0.92 3.18 3.68
N ASN A 61 -0.71 4.35 4.29
CA ASN A 61 -1.60 5.49 4.10
C ASN A 61 -1.69 5.92 2.62
N MET A 62 -0.58 5.87 1.87
CA MET A 62 -0.59 6.16 0.44
C MET A 62 -1.33 5.07 -0.36
N PHE A 63 -1.10 3.79 -0.03
CA PHE A 63 -1.80 2.66 -0.65
C PHE A 63 -3.33 2.77 -0.46
N GLU A 64 -3.78 3.06 0.75
CA GLU A 64 -5.19 3.26 1.10
C GLU A 64 -5.78 4.48 0.38
N THR A 65 -5.05 5.61 0.37
CA THR A 65 -5.48 6.82 -0.34
C THR A 65 -5.64 6.58 -1.85
N MET A 66 -4.71 5.83 -2.45
CA MET A 66 -4.78 5.46 -3.87
C MET A 66 -6.01 4.58 -4.14
N ARG A 67 -6.23 3.54 -3.31
CA ARG A 67 -7.35 2.59 -3.42
C ARG A 67 -8.71 3.25 -3.23
N ASP A 68 -8.87 4.00 -2.15
CA ASP A 68 -10.18 4.45 -1.65
C ASP A 68 -10.60 5.81 -2.21
N HIS A 69 -9.66 6.58 -2.76
CA HIS A 69 -9.94 7.94 -3.24
C HIS A 69 -9.47 8.18 -4.68
N LEU A 70 -8.19 7.97 -4.99
CA LEU A 70 -7.65 8.43 -6.28
C LEU A 70 -8.06 7.54 -7.45
N ILE A 71 -7.95 6.21 -7.33
CA ILE A 71 -8.33 5.28 -8.41
C ILE A 71 -9.82 5.41 -8.77
N PRO A 72 -10.78 5.39 -7.82
CA PRO A 72 -12.19 5.55 -8.14
C PRO A 72 -12.51 6.90 -8.79
N GLU A 73 -11.85 7.96 -8.33
CA GLU A 73 -12.01 9.30 -8.90
C GLU A 73 -11.47 9.35 -10.33
N PHE A 74 -10.29 8.77 -10.58
CA PHE A 74 -9.75 8.65 -11.93
C PHE A 74 -10.64 7.81 -12.86
N GLU A 75 -11.14 6.65 -12.44
CA GLU A 75 -12.09 5.86 -13.24
C GLU A 75 -13.37 6.65 -13.57
N SER A 76 -13.84 7.49 -12.64
CA SER A 76 -15.02 8.32 -12.89
C SER A 76 -14.74 9.51 -13.80
N MET A 77 -13.56 10.12 -13.74
CA MET A 77 -13.24 11.36 -14.46
C MET A 77 -12.63 11.12 -15.85
N PHE A 78 -11.85 10.06 -15.99
CA PHE A 78 -11.06 9.69 -17.16
C PHE A 78 -11.71 8.51 -17.89
N ARG A 79 -12.88 8.74 -18.48
CA ARG A 79 -13.69 7.71 -19.15
C ARG A 79 -13.35 7.52 -20.62
N ASP A 80 -12.58 8.43 -21.17
CA ASP A 80 -12.24 8.53 -22.58
C ASP A 80 -11.00 7.70 -22.96
N GLN A 81 -10.75 7.59 -24.26
CA GLN A 81 -9.62 6.86 -24.82
C GLN A 81 -8.25 7.54 -24.56
N TYR A 82 -8.23 8.85 -24.34
CA TYR A 82 -7.00 9.64 -24.19
C TYR A 82 -6.41 9.55 -22.77
N SER A 83 -7.23 9.11 -21.81
CA SER A 83 -6.87 9.05 -20.40
C SER A 83 -6.60 7.62 -19.88
N GLY A 84 -6.65 6.61 -20.77
CA GLY A 84 -6.31 5.23 -20.44
C GLY A 84 -4.90 5.05 -19.87
N LEU A 85 -3.92 5.83 -20.35
CA LEU A 85 -2.55 5.81 -19.83
C LEU A 85 -2.48 6.26 -18.36
N LEU A 86 -3.28 7.26 -17.97
CA LEU A 86 -3.30 7.78 -16.60
C LEU A 86 -3.91 6.76 -15.63
N ARG A 87 -5.01 6.10 -16.03
CA ARG A 87 -5.64 5.04 -15.23
C ARG A 87 -4.72 3.83 -15.07
N SER A 88 -4.09 3.40 -16.17
CA SER A 88 -3.10 2.33 -16.15
C SER A 88 -1.94 2.67 -15.22
N LYS A 89 -1.37 3.88 -15.34
CA LYS A 89 -0.28 4.33 -14.46
C LYS A 89 -0.71 4.37 -12.99
N ALA A 90 -1.91 4.86 -12.68
CA ALA A 90 -2.44 4.86 -11.31
C ALA A 90 -2.51 3.45 -10.72
N THR A 91 -3.00 2.49 -11.51
CA THR A 91 -3.08 1.08 -11.12
C THR A 91 -1.69 0.48 -10.90
N THR A 92 -0.74 0.80 -11.78
CA THR A 92 0.65 0.36 -11.68
C THR A 92 1.30 0.88 -10.40
N VAL A 93 1.19 2.18 -10.12
CA VAL A 93 1.75 2.78 -8.89
C VAL A 93 1.13 2.18 -7.64
N TRP A 94 -0.18 1.91 -7.64
CA TRP A 94 -0.85 1.24 -6.53
C TRP A 94 -0.33 -0.19 -6.30
N LYS A 95 -0.06 -0.95 -7.36
CA LYS A 95 0.59 -2.27 -7.25
C LYS A 95 2.01 -2.16 -6.70
N ILE A 96 2.81 -1.20 -7.17
CA ILE A 96 4.17 -0.98 -6.67
C ILE A 96 4.17 -0.61 -5.18
N LEU A 97 3.18 0.15 -4.71
CA LEU A 97 2.99 0.42 -3.27
C LEU A 97 2.71 -0.86 -2.47
N GLY A 98 1.90 -1.78 -3.02
CA GLY A 98 1.69 -3.11 -2.43
C GLY A 98 2.98 -3.91 -2.32
N GLU A 99 3.79 -3.94 -3.38
CA GLU A 99 5.12 -4.57 -3.37
C GLU A 99 6.09 -3.90 -2.39
N ALA A 100 6.02 -2.58 -2.24
CA ALA A 100 6.80 -1.85 -1.25
C ALA A 100 6.44 -2.29 0.18
N ILE A 101 5.14 -2.46 0.49
CA ILE A 101 4.68 -2.98 1.78
C ILE A 101 5.23 -4.39 2.02
N ARG A 102 5.09 -5.30 1.06
CA ARG A 102 5.64 -6.68 1.15
C ARG A 102 7.15 -6.65 1.37
N GLY A 103 7.85 -5.78 0.65
CA GLY A 103 9.28 -5.57 0.78
C GLY A 103 9.70 -5.05 2.16
N ILE A 104 8.91 -4.18 2.80
CA ILE A 104 9.19 -3.71 4.16
C ILE A 104 9.12 -4.86 5.18
N PHE A 105 8.12 -5.75 5.07
CA PHE A 105 8.04 -6.94 5.92
C PHE A 105 9.23 -7.90 5.71
N MET A 106 9.69 -8.04 4.46
CA MET A 106 10.87 -8.83 4.14
C MET A 106 12.14 -8.25 4.78
N GLU A 107 12.38 -6.94 4.64
CA GLU A 107 13.51 -6.27 5.29
C GLU A 107 13.42 -6.36 6.82
N PHE A 108 12.24 -6.17 7.39
CA PHE A 108 12.02 -6.35 8.83
C PHE A 108 12.39 -7.75 9.31
N THR A 109 11.99 -8.78 8.56
CA THR A 109 12.36 -10.18 8.84
C THR A 109 13.88 -10.39 8.75
N ASN A 110 14.55 -9.78 7.77
CA ASN A 110 16.00 -9.86 7.62
C ASN A 110 16.74 -9.14 8.75
N LEU A 111 16.25 -7.97 9.18
CA LEU A 111 16.78 -7.26 10.35
C LEU A 111 16.69 -8.15 11.59
N ILE A 112 15.53 -8.78 11.83
CA ILE A 112 15.38 -9.72 12.94
C ILE A 112 16.42 -10.82 12.82
N ARG A 113 16.66 -11.42 11.65
CA ARG A 113 17.69 -12.47 11.46
C ARG A 113 19.11 -12.00 11.75
N GLN A 114 19.46 -10.77 11.39
CA GLN A 114 20.83 -10.25 11.46
C GLN A 114 21.25 -9.73 12.85
N ILE A 115 20.31 -9.46 13.77
CA ILE A 115 20.66 -8.96 15.12
C ILE A 115 21.59 -9.94 15.86
N SER A 116 22.81 -9.51 16.18
CA SER A 116 23.75 -10.32 16.97
C SER A 116 23.32 -10.33 18.44
N LEU A 117 23.46 -11.48 19.11
CA LEU A 117 23.10 -11.68 20.52
C LEU A 117 24.13 -11.09 21.50
N GLU A 118 25.15 -10.40 21.01
CA GLU A 118 26.27 -9.93 21.84
C GLU A 118 25.97 -8.64 22.64
N GLU A 119 24.82 -7.97 22.43
CA GLU A 119 24.61 -6.60 22.93
C GLU A 119 23.65 -6.42 24.12
N VAL A 120 23.07 -7.46 24.73
CA VAL A 120 22.09 -7.24 25.82
C VAL A 120 22.49 -7.95 27.12
N ASN A 121 23.60 -7.48 27.69
CA ASN A 121 23.80 -7.56 29.13
C ASN A 121 22.90 -6.53 29.81
N LEU A 122 21.78 -6.97 30.40
CA LEU A 122 21.13 -6.33 31.56
C LEU A 122 20.18 -7.35 32.21
N GLU A 123 20.58 -7.84 33.38
CA GLU A 123 19.87 -8.81 34.21
C GLU A 123 18.37 -8.44 34.40
N GLY A 124 17.48 -9.29 33.87
CA GLY A 124 16.08 -9.35 34.30
C GLY A 124 15.06 -8.46 33.57
N GLU A 125 15.46 -7.68 32.57
CA GLU A 125 14.55 -6.81 31.79
C GLU A 125 14.15 -7.44 30.44
N LEU A 126 12.97 -7.10 29.91
CA LEU A 126 12.47 -7.61 28.62
C LEU A 126 13.47 -7.26 27.50
N HIS A 127 13.95 -8.29 26.77
CA HIS A 127 14.93 -8.09 25.71
C HIS A 127 14.45 -7.00 24.70
N PRO A 128 15.26 -5.97 24.40
CA PRO A 128 14.88 -4.85 23.53
C PRO A 128 14.34 -5.29 22.15
N ILE A 129 14.87 -6.38 21.60
CA ILE A 129 14.35 -6.99 20.35
C ILE A 129 12.88 -7.40 20.47
N THR A 130 12.46 -7.94 21.62
CA THR A 130 11.08 -8.39 21.85
C THR A 130 10.15 -7.19 21.88
N SER A 131 10.54 -6.14 22.61
CA SER A 131 9.78 -4.88 22.63
C SER A 131 9.67 -4.27 21.23
N TYR A 132 10.77 -4.22 20.49
CA TYR A 132 10.79 -3.70 19.12
C TYR A 132 9.88 -4.49 18.17
N VAL A 133 10.02 -5.82 18.16
CA VAL A 133 9.24 -6.70 17.26
C VAL A 133 7.76 -6.66 17.60
N MET A 134 7.41 -6.75 18.88
CA MET A 134 6.01 -6.71 19.31
C MET A 134 5.37 -5.35 19.04
N ASN A 135 6.08 -4.24 19.29
CA ASN A 135 5.56 -2.91 18.99
C ASN A 135 5.30 -2.73 17.49
N TYR A 136 6.20 -3.24 16.63
CA TYR A 136 6.01 -3.21 15.19
C TYR A 136 4.79 -4.04 14.75
N LEU A 137 4.66 -5.28 15.24
CA LEU A 137 3.52 -6.14 14.92
C LEU A 137 2.21 -5.52 15.40
N CYS A 138 2.16 -4.98 16.61
CA CYS A 138 1.00 -4.25 17.14
C CYS A 138 0.64 -3.04 16.28
N ALA A 139 1.63 -2.31 15.76
CA ALA A 139 1.41 -1.20 14.84
C ALA A 139 0.85 -1.68 13.49
N ALA A 140 1.40 -2.74 12.92
CA ALA A 140 0.92 -3.35 11.69
C ALA A 140 -0.53 -3.86 11.83
N CYS A 141 -0.90 -4.42 12.98
CA CYS A 141 -2.27 -4.89 13.26
C CYS A 141 -3.34 -3.80 13.12
N ARG A 142 -2.99 -2.51 13.29
CA ARG A 142 -3.94 -1.40 13.10
C ARG A 142 -4.44 -1.29 11.66
N SER A 143 -3.63 -1.75 10.70
CA SER A 143 -3.95 -1.76 9.27
C SER A 143 -4.15 -3.19 8.75
N ARG A 144 -4.60 -4.12 9.61
CA ARG A 144 -4.74 -5.55 9.28
C ARG A 144 -5.49 -5.80 7.97
N LYS A 145 -6.64 -5.15 7.76
CA LYS A 145 -7.47 -5.34 6.54
C LYS A 145 -6.70 -4.99 5.27
N THR A 146 -5.97 -3.88 5.29
CA THR A 146 -5.14 -3.44 4.15
C THR A 146 -3.97 -4.39 3.93
N LEU A 147 -3.35 -4.87 5.01
CA LEU A 147 -2.27 -5.86 4.91
C LEU A 147 -2.77 -7.21 4.36
N GLU A 148 -3.92 -7.71 4.83
CA GLU A 148 -4.55 -8.93 4.31
C GLU A 148 -4.71 -8.82 2.79
N GLN A 149 -5.27 -7.71 2.29
CA GLN A 149 -5.42 -7.46 0.86
C GLN A 149 -4.07 -7.48 0.11
N VAL A 150 -3.05 -6.79 0.63
CA VAL A 150 -1.71 -6.72 0.01
C VAL A 150 -1.05 -8.11 -0.04
N PHE A 151 -1.25 -8.91 1.01
CA PHE A 151 -0.62 -10.22 1.12
C PHE A 151 -1.35 -11.30 0.32
N GLU A 152 -2.67 -11.23 0.19
CA GLU A 152 -3.47 -12.08 -0.70
C GLU A 152 -3.17 -11.83 -2.18
N GLY A 153 -2.57 -10.68 -2.52
CA GLY A 153 -2.25 -10.32 -3.90
C GLY A 153 -3.51 -9.98 -4.71
N ASP A 154 -4.64 -9.74 -4.04
CA ASP A 154 -5.89 -9.31 -4.66
C ASP A 154 -5.81 -7.81 -4.98
N TYR A 155 -4.97 -7.49 -5.97
CA TYR A 155 -4.95 -6.20 -6.64
C TYR A 155 -6.11 -6.09 -7.64
N GLY A 156 -7.30 -6.55 -7.22
CA GLY A 156 -8.51 -6.57 -8.00
C GLY A 156 -8.73 -5.24 -8.68
N VAL A 157 -8.76 -5.27 -10.02
CA VAL A 157 -9.42 -4.23 -10.81
C VAL A 157 -10.81 -4.04 -10.19
N PRO A 158 -11.30 -2.80 -9.97
CA PRO A 158 -12.67 -2.58 -9.50
C PRO A 158 -13.65 -2.93 -10.62
N SER A 159 -13.77 -4.22 -10.90
CA SER A 159 -14.81 -4.79 -11.74
C SER A 159 -16.03 -4.98 -10.85
N LYS A 160 -17.01 -4.11 -11.10
CA LYS A 160 -18.43 -4.14 -10.71
C LYS A 160 -18.86 -5.40 -9.94
N GLU A 161 -19.47 -5.12 -8.79
CA GLU A 161 -20.25 -6.02 -7.93
C GLU A 161 -20.85 -7.22 -8.65
N TYR A 162 -20.37 -8.41 -8.28
CA TYR A 162 -21.18 -9.62 -8.28
C TYR A 162 -21.14 -10.20 -6.87
N PRO A 163 -22.29 -10.61 -6.29
CA PRO A 163 -22.31 -11.17 -4.95
C PRO A 163 -21.67 -12.56 -5.01
N LYS A 164 -20.45 -12.68 -4.50
CA LYS A 164 -19.84 -13.98 -4.22
C LYS A 164 -20.45 -14.51 -2.93
N ILE A 165 -21.20 -15.60 -3.08
CA ILE A 165 -21.77 -16.42 -2.01
C ILE A 165 -20.65 -16.82 -1.05
N GLU A 166 -20.94 -16.71 0.25
CA GLU A 166 -20.05 -17.09 1.34
C GLU A 166 -19.60 -18.54 1.20
N ASP A 167 -18.30 -18.72 0.98
CA ASP A 167 -17.60 -19.92 1.43
C ASP A 167 -16.32 -19.44 2.11
N ARG A 168 -16.47 -19.06 3.39
CA ARG A 168 -15.37 -18.63 4.25
C ARG A 168 -14.57 -19.87 4.67
N VAL A 169 -13.93 -20.54 3.71
CA VAL A 169 -12.90 -21.53 3.99
C VAL A 169 -11.65 -20.74 4.38
N HIS A 170 -11.26 -20.90 5.64
CA HIS A 170 -10.05 -20.37 6.23
C HIS A 170 -8.81 -20.73 5.38
N SER A 171 -8.51 -19.87 4.42
CA SER A 171 -7.18 -19.82 3.81
C SER A 171 -6.29 -19.14 4.84
N SER A 172 -5.22 -19.79 5.27
CA SER A 172 -4.17 -19.10 6.05
C SER A 172 -3.77 -17.87 5.24
N SER A 173 -4.08 -16.67 5.72
CA SER A 173 -3.71 -15.48 4.98
C SER A 173 -2.18 -15.45 4.87
N ASN A 174 -1.66 -15.10 3.71
CA ASN A 174 -0.21 -14.89 3.52
C ASN A 174 0.37 -13.93 4.58
N LEU A 175 -0.47 -13.05 5.15
CA LEU A 175 -0.14 -12.21 6.30
C LEU A 175 0.03 -13.02 7.60
N SER A 176 -0.86 -13.95 7.90
CA SER A 176 -0.74 -14.85 9.06
C SER A 176 0.53 -15.69 8.99
N GLU A 177 0.89 -16.17 7.80
CA GLU A 177 2.15 -16.89 7.58
C GLU A 177 3.35 -15.98 7.82
N GLN A 178 3.33 -14.75 7.32
CA GLN A 178 4.38 -13.76 7.59
C GLN A 178 4.49 -13.39 9.07
N MET A 179 3.38 -13.19 9.76
CA MET A 179 3.37 -12.94 11.20
C MET A 179 3.92 -14.14 11.98
N GLY A 180 3.54 -15.36 11.60
CA GLY A 180 4.08 -16.59 12.18
C GLY A 180 5.58 -16.73 11.98
N LEU A 181 6.09 -16.39 10.79
CA LEU A 181 7.53 -16.38 10.50
C LEU A 181 8.28 -15.38 11.38
N ILE A 182 7.77 -14.16 11.53
CA ILE A 182 8.38 -13.13 12.39
C ILE A 182 8.41 -13.62 13.85
N MET A 183 7.30 -14.17 14.34
CA MET A 183 7.21 -14.70 15.70
C MET A 183 8.15 -15.88 15.95
N GLY A 184 8.21 -16.84 15.02
CA GLY A 184 9.12 -17.99 15.13
C GLY A 184 10.60 -17.60 15.07
N LEU A 185 10.95 -16.56 14.32
CA LEU A 185 12.30 -16.00 14.32
C LEU A 185 12.65 -15.34 15.65
N LEU A 186 11.72 -14.58 16.23
CA LEU A 186 11.90 -13.98 17.55
C LEU A 186 12.10 -15.07 18.62
N GLU A 187 11.26 -16.10 18.62
CA GLU A 187 11.37 -17.25 19.55
C GLU A 187 12.72 -17.96 19.41
N SER A 188 13.12 -18.28 18.17
CA SER A 188 14.40 -18.94 17.91
C SER A 188 15.59 -18.13 18.42
N LYS A 189 15.53 -16.79 18.35
CA LYS A 189 16.58 -15.91 18.86
C LYS A 189 16.65 -15.91 20.38
N LEU A 190 15.50 -15.80 21.04
CA LEU A 190 15.44 -15.83 22.51
C LEU A 190 15.92 -17.18 23.06
N ILE A 191 15.62 -18.29 22.38
CA ILE A 191 16.12 -19.63 22.76
C ILE A 191 17.64 -19.76 22.54
N ALA A 192 18.18 -19.19 21.47
CA ALA A 192 19.62 -19.23 21.21
C ALA A 192 20.38 -18.43 22.27
N GLU A 193 19.85 -17.27 22.66
CA GLU A 193 20.38 -16.44 23.74
C GLU A 193 20.31 -17.12 25.11
N SER A 194 19.19 -17.76 25.43
CA SER A 194 19.02 -18.45 26.71
C SER A 194 19.95 -19.66 26.89
N LYS A 195 20.64 -20.12 25.83
CA LYS A 195 21.64 -21.19 25.88
C LYS A 195 23.07 -20.67 26.03
N LEU A 196 23.27 -19.36 25.87
CA LEU A 196 24.56 -18.69 26.05
C LEU A 196 24.81 -18.29 27.53
N HIS A 197 23.77 -18.27 28.35
CA HIS A 197 23.79 -18.01 29.79
C HIS A 197 23.34 -19.23 30.60
#